data_AF-A0A2M6YM70-F1
#
_entry.id   AF-A0A2M6YM70-F1
#
_cell.length_a   1.000
_cell.length_b   1.000
_cell.length_c   1.000
_cell.angle_alpha   90.00
_cell.angle_beta   90.00
_cell.angle_gamma   90.00
#
_symmetry.space_group_name_H-M   'P 1'
#
loop_
_entity.id
_entity.type
_entity.pdbx_description
1 polymer ?
#
loop_
_entity_poly.entity_id
_entity_poly.type
_entity_poly.pdbx_seq_one_letter_code
_entity_poly.pdbx_strand_id
1 'polypeptide(L)'
;TLPLMVPGIIAGMLLAFARSLGEFGATITFVSNLRSETQTLPLALYTLTQIPGGEQGAMRLCVIAVGLGMFALVASELLARRFAARMEG
;
A
#
# COMPACT_ATOMS: atom_id res chain seq x y z
N THR A 1 -28.24 7.93 -11.39
CA THR A 1 -27.09 8.60 -10.74
C THR A 1 -26.09 7.60 -10.18
N LEU A 2 -26.53 6.50 -9.55
CA LEU A 2 -25.70 5.38 -9.11
C LEU A 2 -24.64 4.87 -10.12
N PRO A 3 -24.94 4.60 -11.41
CA PRO A 3 -23.92 4.10 -12.34
C PRO A 3 -22.85 5.14 -12.71
N LEU A 4 -23.17 6.44 -12.64
CA LEU A 4 -22.21 7.51 -12.98
C LEU A 4 -21.19 7.78 -11.86
N MET A 5 -21.52 7.45 -10.61
CA MET A 5 -20.62 7.67 -9.46
C MET A 5 -19.65 6.50 -9.19
N VAL A 6 -19.88 5.33 -9.79
CA VAL A 6 -19.06 4.12 -9.60
C VAL A 6 -17.57 4.34 -9.91
N PRO A 7 -17.18 4.97 -11.04
CA PRO A 7 -15.76 5.21 -11.33
C PRO A 7 -15.08 6.09 -10.27
N GLY A 8 -15.80 7.10 -9.77
CA GLY A 8 -15.30 8.01 -8.73
C GLY A 8 -15.11 7.31 -7.38
N ILE A 9 -16.03 6.42 -6.99
CA ILE A 9 -15.90 5.61 -5.77
C ILE A 9 -14.70 4.66 -5.88
N ILE A 10 -14.52 4.00 -7.03
CA ILE A 10 -13.40 3.09 -7.26
C ILE A 10 -12.08 3.85 -7.16
N ALA A 11 -11.95 5.00 -7.85
CA ALA A 11 -10.75 5.82 -7.76
C ALA A 11 -10.45 6.29 -6.32
N GLY A 12 -11.49 6.71 -5.58
CA GLY A 12 -11.37 7.10 -4.17
C GLY A 12 -10.90 5.96 -3.27
N MET A 13 -11.46 4.76 -3.43
CA MET A 13 -11.03 3.57 -2.69
C MET A 13 -9.57 3.21 -2.98
N LEU A 14 -9.15 3.28 -4.24
CA LEU A 14 -7.78 2.99 -4.65
C LEU A 14 -6.78 3.98 -4.06
N LEU A 15 -7.10 5.27 -4.09
CA LEU A 15 -6.27 6.31 -3.47
C LEU A 15 -6.19 6.13 -1.95
N ALA A 16 -7.31 5.83 -1.29
CA ALA A 16 -7.33 5.59 0.15
C ALA A 16 -6.51 4.34 0.55
N PHE A 17 -6.60 3.26 -0.23
CA PHE A 17 -5.81 2.05 -0.04
C PHE A 17 -4.32 2.29 -0.27
N ALA A 18 -3.95 2.99 -1.34
CA ALA A 18 -2.55 3.36 -1.60
C ALA A 18 -1.97 4.22 -0.47
N ARG A 19 -2.78 5.15 0.07
CA ARG A 19 -2.41 5.95 1.24
C ARG A 19 -2.17 5.10 2.46
N SER A 20 -3.11 4.22 2.82
CA SER A 20 -3.02 3.42 4.04
C SER A 20 -1.82 2.46 4.04
N LEU A 21 -1.44 1.91 2.89
CA LEU A 21 -0.23 1.10 2.74
C LEU A 21 1.06 1.87 3.07
N GLY A 22 1.07 3.18 2.83
CA GLY A 22 2.20 4.07 3.10
C GLY A 22 2.19 4.71 4.49
N GLU A 23 1.16 4.47 5.31
CA GLU A 23 1.05 5.09 6.63
C GLU A 23 2.09 4.50 7.59
N PHE A 24 3.20 5.22 7.74
CA PHE A 24 4.26 4.94 8.71
C PHE A 24 4.07 5.76 10.00
N GLY A 25 3.85 7.08 9.85
CA GLY A 25 3.88 8.04 10.94
C GLY A 25 2.76 7.88 11.96
N ALA A 26 1.53 7.64 11.50
CA ALA A 26 0.40 7.39 12.38
C ALA A 26 0.63 6.12 13.24
N THR A 27 1.12 5.03 12.63
CA THR A 27 1.31 3.77 13.34
C THR A 27 2.42 3.85 14.39
N ILE A 28 3.60 4.41 14.07
CA ILE A 28 4.68 4.53 15.05
C ILE A 28 4.31 5.45 16.23
N THR A 29 3.53 6.50 15.97
CA THR A 29 3.17 7.51 16.96
C THR A 29 2.13 6.99 17.96
N PHE A 30 1.14 6.22 17.49
CA PHE A 30 0.01 5.79 18.32
C PHE A 30 0.13 4.34 18.83
N VAL A 31 0.77 3.45 18.07
CA VAL A 31 0.78 2.00 18.33
C VAL A 31 2.18 1.49 18.69
N SER A 32 3.22 2.33 18.55
CA SER A 32 4.63 1.93 18.66
C SER A 32 4.99 0.81 17.68
N ASN A 33 6.22 0.29 17.75
CA ASN A 33 6.74 -0.76 16.89
C ASN A 33 7.06 -2.00 17.73
N LEU A 34 6.04 -2.79 18.03
CA LEU A 34 6.18 -4.04 18.75
C LEU A 34 6.32 -5.18 17.73
N ARG A 35 7.52 -5.78 17.69
CA ARG A 35 7.82 -6.92 16.82
C ARG A 35 6.80 -8.04 17.11
N SER A 36 6.32 -8.71 16.06
CA SER A 36 5.26 -9.74 16.06
C SER A 36 3.82 -9.35 16.39
N GLU A 37 3.55 -8.13 16.86
CA GLU A 37 2.18 -7.69 17.20
C GLU A 37 1.69 -6.60 16.25
N THR A 38 2.43 -5.49 16.17
CA THR A 38 2.00 -4.27 15.47
C THR A 38 2.96 -3.83 14.37
N GLN A 39 3.96 -4.66 14.09
CA GLN A 39 5.00 -4.35 13.11
C GLN A 39 4.47 -4.48 11.67
N THR A 40 4.35 -3.33 11.02
CA THR A 40 4.04 -3.24 9.59
C THR A 40 5.32 -3.26 8.74
N LEU A 41 5.17 -3.47 7.43
CA LEU A 41 6.27 -3.42 6.45
C LEU A 41 7.12 -2.15 6.56
N PRO A 42 6.54 -0.93 6.61
CA PRO A 42 7.29 0.31 6.79
C PRO A 42 8.06 0.38 8.11
N LEU A 43 7.46 -0.12 9.20
CA LEU A 43 8.10 -0.18 10.52
C LEU A 43 9.29 -1.15 10.53
N ALA A 44 9.14 -2.31 9.90
CA ALA A 44 10.22 -3.28 9.76
C ALA A 44 11.40 -2.72 8.94
N LEU A 45 11.10 -2.02 7.85
CA LEU A 45 12.08 -1.30 7.03
C LEU A 45 12.85 -0.27 7.85
N TYR A 46 12.12 0.61 8.54
CA TYR A 46 12.72 1.62 9.42
C TYR A 46 13.60 0.99 10.51
N THR A 47 13.15 -0.11 11.09
CA THR A 47 13.94 -0.79 12.15
C THR A 47 15.26 -1.34 11.61
N LEU A 48 15.25 -1.92 10.41
CA LEU A 48 16.44 -2.52 9.81
C LEU A 48 17.45 -1.48 9.33
N THR A 49 17.00 -0.29 8.92
CA THR A 49 17.91 0.81 8.56
C THR A 49 18.60 1.43 9.78
N GLN A 50 18.02 1.28 10.98
CA GLN A 50 18.62 1.77 12.23
C GLN A 50 19.62 0.78 12.85
N ILE A 51 19.67 -0.47 12.39
CA ILE A 51 20.59 -1.50 12.91
C ILE A 51 21.86 -1.52 12.06
N PRO A 52 23.07 -1.39 12.65
CA PRO A 52 24.32 -1.52 11.89
C PRO A 52 24.42 -2.91 11.24
N GLY A 53 24.63 -2.95 9.92
CA GLY A 53 24.64 -4.19 9.12
C GLY A 53 23.27 -4.68 8.66
N GLY A 54 22.17 -3.95 8.96
CA GLY A 54 20.82 -4.30 8.54
C GLY A 54 20.46 -3.94 7.09
N GLU A 55 21.39 -3.32 6.34
CA GLU A 55 21.18 -2.77 5.00
C GLU A 55 20.66 -3.80 3.98
N GLN A 56 21.22 -5.01 3.98
CA GLN A 56 20.73 -6.08 3.09
C GLN A 56 19.29 -6.49 3.41
N GLY A 57 18.92 -6.55 4.69
CA GLY A 57 17.56 -6.84 5.12
C GLY A 57 16.60 -5.73 4.70
N ALA A 58 16.98 -4.48 4.92
CA ALA A 58 16.23 -3.30 4.51
C ALA A 58 16.04 -3.27 2.99
N MET A 59 17.09 -3.54 2.20
CA MET A 59 17.02 -3.56 0.74
C MET A 59 16.05 -4.62 0.22
N ARG A 60 16.09 -5.83 0.78
CA ARG A 60 15.15 -6.92 0.41
C ARG A 60 13.70 -6.52 0.66
N LEU A 61 13.41 -5.96 1.83
CA LEU A 61 12.06 -5.49 2.16
C LEU A 61 11.64 -4.30 1.29
N CYS A 62 12.58 -3.43 0.91
CA CYS A 62 12.32 -2.27 0.06
C CYS A 62 11.87 -2.72 -1.34
N VAL A 63 12.61 -3.66 -1.94
CA VAL A 63 12.25 -4.23 -3.25
C VAL A 63 10.88 -4.93 -3.19
N ILE A 64 10.61 -5.68 -2.12
CA ILE A 64 9.29 -6.33 -1.94
C ILE A 64 8.18 -5.30 -1.80
N ALA A 65 8.37 -4.24 -1.00
CA ALA A 65 7.38 -3.19 -0.80
C ALA A 65 7.08 -2.42 -2.10
N VAL A 66 8.12 -2.05 -2.85
CA VAL A 66 7.98 -1.41 -4.16
C VAL A 66 7.26 -2.33 -5.15
N GLY A 67 7.66 -3.61 -5.20
CA GLY A 67 7.01 -4.61 -6.05
C GLY A 67 5.54 -4.80 -5.71
N LEU A 68 5.19 -4.87 -4.43
CA LEU A 68 3.81 -4.99 -3.95
C LEU A 68 2.99 -3.74 -4.30
N GLY A 69 3.56 -2.55 -4.11
CA GLY A 69 2.89 -1.29 -4.46
C GLY A 69 2.63 -1.17 -5.96
N MET A 70 3.62 -1.48 -6.79
CA MET A 70 3.48 -1.50 -8.24
C MET A 70 2.46 -2.53 -8.71
N PHE A 71 2.50 -3.74 -8.15
CA PHE A 71 1.53 -4.80 -8.45
C PHE A 71 0.11 -4.36 -8.08
N ALA A 72 -0.08 -3.81 -6.87
CA ALA A 72 -1.37 -3.32 -6.42
C ALA A 72 -1.91 -2.23 -7.34
N LEU A 73 -1.08 -1.27 -7.76
CA LEU A 73 -1.47 -0.19 -8.67
C LEU A 73 -1.87 -0.73 -10.04
N VAL A 74 -1.07 -1.61 -10.63
CA VAL A 74 -1.39 -2.22 -11.94
C VAL A 74 -2.67 -3.05 -11.85
N ALA A 75 -2.83 -3.88 -10.81
CA ALA A 75 -4.04 -4.68 -10.61
C ALA A 75 -5.29 -3.80 -10.47
N SER A 76 -5.15 -2.69 -9.74
CA SER A 76 -6.20 -1.71 -9.52
C SER A 76 -6.64 -1.03 -10.82
N GLU A 77 -5.68 -0.61 -11.64
CA GLU A 77 -5.91 0.01 -12.94
C GLU A 77 -6.59 -0.97 -13.91
N LEU A 78 -6.15 -2.23 -13.94
CA LEU A 78 -6.75 -3.28 -14.78
C LEU A 78 -8.19 -3.61 -14.36
N LEU A 79 -8.46 -3.66 -13.06
CA LEU A 79 -9.81 -3.86 -12.53
C LEU A 79 -10.71 -2.67 -12.89
N ALA A 80 -10.26 -1.45 -12.65
CA ALA A 80 -11.01 -0.23 -12.97
C ALA A 80 -11.37 -0.16 -14.46
N ARG A 81 -10.41 -0.48 -15.35
CA ARG A 81 -10.64 -0.54 -16.81
C ARG A 81 -11.65 -1.61 -17.21
N ARG A 82 -11.57 -2.80 -16.61
CA ARG A 82 -12.54 -3.88 -16.85
C ARG A 82 -13.96 -3.50 -16.41
N PHE A 83 -14.11 -2.80 -15.30
CA PHE A 83 -15.42 -2.34 -14.83
C PHE A 83 -15.99 -1.25 -15.72
N ALA A 84 -15.17 -0.29 -16.17
CA ALA A 84 -15.60 0.74 -17.12
C ALA A 84 -16.11 0.13 -18.43
N ALA A 85 -15.35 -0.80 -19.03
CA ALA A 85 -15.73 -1.49 -20.27
C ALA A 85 -17.02 -2.32 -20.15
N ARG A 86 -17.40 -2.75 -18.93
CA ARG A 86 -18.61 -3.55 -18.68
C ARG A 86 -19.86 -2.69 -18.44
N MET A 87 -19.71 -1.38 -18.23
CA MET A 87 -20.83 -0.45 -18.08
C MET A 87 -21.18 0.28 -19.38
N GLU A 88 -20.28 0.28 -20.37
CA GLU A 88 -20.51 0.85 -21.70
C GLU A 88 -21.20 -0.12 -22.68
N GLY A 89 -21.32 -1.41 -22.33
CA GLY A 89 -22.09 -2.42 -23.06
C GLY A 89 -23.38 -2.81 -22.35
#